data_AF-A0A453DAX9-F1
#
_entry.id   AF-A0A453DAX9-F1
#
_cell.length_a   1.000
_cell.length_b   1.000
_cell.length_c   1.000
_cell.angle_alpha   90.00
_cell.angle_beta   90.00
_cell.angle_gamma   90.00
#
_symmetry.space_group_name_H-M   'P 1'
#
loop_
_entity.id
_entity.type
_entity.pdbx_description
1 polymer ?
#
loop_
_entity_poly.entity_id
_entity_poly.type
_entity_poly.pdbx_seq_one_letter_code
_entity_poly.pdbx_strand_id
1 'polypeptide(L)'
;MDCRMDGCAIGSNGSGSKSCGPLSDYRIPDYILKPDSERVIVDNAPSCPVVVFINSRSGGQLGSGLIKSYREVLNEAQVFDLSEESPDKVLHRLYANFQRLKSNGDLLAIQIEKSLRLIVAGGDGTASWLLGVVSDLKLTHSPPVATVPLGTGNNLPFSFGW
;
A
#
# COMPACT_ATOMS: atom_id res chain seq x y z
N MET A 1 26.01 30.00 -51.99
CA MET A 1 25.54 29.03 -50.98
C MET A 1 26.78 28.31 -50.45
N ASP A 2 27.33 28.81 -49.35
CA ASP A 2 27.18 28.25 -47.96
C ASP A 2 28.09 27.02 -47.76
N CYS A 3 29.28 27.19 -47.20
CA CYS A 3 29.67 27.28 -45.78
C CYS A 3 30.07 25.92 -45.17
N ARG A 4 31.33 25.88 -44.69
CA ARG A 4 31.83 24.94 -43.68
C ARG A 4 30.94 24.95 -42.44
N MET A 5 30.79 23.81 -41.76
CA MET A 5 31.04 23.70 -40.31
C MET A 5 31.14 22.23 -39.85
N ASP A 6 32.02 22.07 -38.86
CA ASP A 6 32.48 20.89 -38.13
C ASP A 6 31.48 20.31 -37.11
N GLY A 7 31.85 19.17 -36.51
CA GLY A 7 31.43 18.77 -35.15
C GLY A 7 30.66 17.46 -35.08
N CYS A 8 31.28 16.31 -34.81
CA CYS A 8 31.74 15.77 -33.52
C CYS A 8 30.63 15.17 -32.63
N ALA A 9 30.83 13.88 -32.34
CA ALA A 9 30.28 12.95 -31.33
C ALA A 9 29.34 13.46 -30.22
N ILE A 10 28.50 12.55 -29.68
CA ILE A 10 28.61 11.99 -28.30
C ILE A 10 27.46 10.99 -28.05
N GLY A 11 27.84 9.78 -27.61
CA GLY A 11 27.26 9.11 -26.44
C GLY A 11 25.86 8.52 -26.55
N SER A 12 25.77 7.27 -27.01
CA SER A 12 24.65 6.38 -26.66
C SER A 12 24.75 6.02 -25.18
N ASN A 13 24.17 6.83 -24.30
CA ASN A 13 24.03 6.48 -22.89
C ASN A 13 22.99 5.38 -22.77
N GLY A 14 23.47 4.17 -22.48
CA GLY A 14 22.67 3.04 -22.05
C GLY A 14 21.79 3.45 -20.88
N SER A 15 20.48 3.39 -21.12
CA SER A 15 19.42 3.43 -20.12
C SER A 15 19.72 2.38 -19.05
N GLY A 16 20.42 2.80 -18.00
CA GLY A 16 20.57 2.02 -16.79
C GLY A 16 19.19 1.69 -16.26
N SER A 17 18.80 0.42 -16.40
CA SER A 17 17.69 -0.16 -15.66
C SER A 17 17.92 0.15 -14.19
N LYS A 18 17.19 1.13 -13.65
CA LYS A 18 17.14 1.34 -12.21
C LYS A 18 16.56 0.05 -11.64
N SER A 19 17.40 -0.76 -10.99
CA SER A 19 16.93 -1.83 -10.13
C SER A 19 16.09 -1.18 -9.04
N CYS A 20 14.77 -1.15 -9.22
CA CYS A 20 13.84 -0.85 -8.15
C CYS A 20 14.10 -1.91 -7.08
N GLY A 21 14.51 -1.51 -5.88
CA GLY A 21 14.64 -2.45 -4.78
C GLY A 21 13.27 -3.10 -4.50
N PRO A 22 13.18 -4.41 -4.22
CA PRO A 22 11.91 -5.14 -4.20
C PRO A 22 10.91 -4.74 -3.09
N LEU A 23 11.21 -3.77 -2.22
CA LEU A 23 10.39 -3.42 -1.04
C LEU A 23 10.04 -1.92 -0.90
N SER A 24 10.79 -1.01 -1.55
CA SER A 24 10.50 0.44 -1.47
C SER A 24 9.16 0.81 -2.12
N ASP A 25 8.72 -0.01 -3.05
CA ASP A 25 7.55 0.20 -3.89
C ASP A 25 6.23 0.10 -3.12
N TYR A 26 6.27 -0.45 -1.90
CA TYR A 26 5.09 -0.69 -1.06
C TYR A 26 5.05 0.16 0.21
N ARG A 27 6.19 0.74 0.62
CA ARG A 27 6.34 1.33 1.96
C ARG A 27 5.78 2.75 2.01
N ILE A 28 4.89 3.00 2.98
CA ILE A 28 4.28 4.31 3.20
C ILE A 28 5.02 5.01 4.36
N PRO A 29 5.39 6.30 4.22
CA PRO A 29 5.97 7.10 5.31
C PRO A 29 5.09 7.17 6.56
N ASP A 30 5.70 7.14 7.74
CA ASP A 30 4.98 7.10 9.02
C ASP A 30 4.01 8.27 9.21
N TYR A 31 4.39 9.49 8.85
CA TYR A 31 3.55 10.69 9.02
C TYR A 31 2.22 10.65 8.24
N ILE A 32 2.12 9.78 7.22
CA ILE A 32 0.89 9.52 6.47
C ILE A 32 -0.03 8.57 7.22
N LEU A 33 0.52 7.59 7.94
CA LEU A 33 -0.24 6.59 8.68
C LEU A 33 -0.53 7.03 10.13
N LYS A 34 0.38 7.83 10.71
CA LYS A 34 0.37 8.34 12.08
C LYS A 34 0.50 9.87 12.03
N PRO A 35 -0.60 10.62 12.23
CA PRO A 35 -0.62 12.08 12.06
C PRO A 35 0.41 12.85 12.92
N ASP A 36 0.82 12.26 14.04
CA ASP A 36 1.75 12.84 15.04
C ASP A 36 3.22 12.52 14.75
N SER A 37 3.52 11.72 13.73
CA SER A 37 4.91 11.39 13.37
C SER A 37 5.58 12.53 12.60
N GLU A 38 6.90 12.67 12.76
CA GLU A 38 7.69 13.67 12.06
C GLU A 38 7.62 13.48 10.55
N ARG A 39 7.50 14.57 9.81
CA ARG A 39 7.51 14.53 8.35
C ARG A 39 8.91 14.21 7.85
N VAL A 40 8.98 13.28 6.92
CA VAL A 40 10.21 12.89 6.24
C VAL A 40 10.10 13.29 4.77
N ILE A 41 11.16 13.88 4.23
CA ILE A 41 11.25 14.20 2.81
C ILE A 41 11.60 12.92 2.06
N VAL A 42 10.76 12.52 1.12
CA VAL A 42 10.95 11.33 0.28
C VAL A 42 10.93 11.75 -1.18
N ASP A 43 11.93 11.33 -1.95
CA ASP A 43 12.14 11.80 -3.32
C ASP A 43 11.08 11.30 -4.31
N ASN A 44 10.49 10.13 -4.06
CA ASN A 44 9.49 9.51 -4.94
C ASN A 44 8.41 8.79 -4.15
N ALA A 45 7.17 8.83 -4.65
CA ALA A 45 6.09 8.03 -4.10
C ALA A 45 6.28 6.53 -4.40
N PRO A 46 5.88 5.64 -3.48
CA PRO A 46 5.80 4.21 -3.75
C PRO A 46 4.85 3.96 -4.94
N SER A 47 5.22 3.03 -5.81
CA SER A 47 4.41 2.69 -7.00
C SER A 47 3.12 1.96 -6.64
N CYS A 48 3.14 1.17 -5.56
CA CYS A 48 2.05 0.33 -5.10
C CYS A 48 1.93 0.36 -3.57
N PRO A 49 1.63 1.49 -2.91
CA PRO A 49 1.50 1.54 -1.46
C PRO A 49 0.41 0.59 -0.96
N VAL A 50 0.72 -0.20 0.07
CA VAL A 50 -0.17 -1.24 0.60
C VAL A 50 -0.51 -1.00 2.07
N VAL A 51 -1.76 -1.16 2.45
CA VAL A 51 -2.18 -1.31 3.86
C VAL A 51 -2.80 -2.69 4.05
N VAL A 52 -2.37 -3.40 5.09
CA VAL A 52 -2.74 -4.79 5.35
C VAL A 52 -3.57 -4.87 6.62
N PHE A 53 -4.72 -5.53 6.51
CA PHE A 53 -5.61 -5.85 7.61
C PHE A 53 -5.60 -7.37 7.82
N ILE A 54 -5.30 -7.82 9.03
CA ILE A 54 -5.17 -9.26 9.34
C ILE A 54 -6.06 -9.58 10.52
N ASN A 55 -6.97 -10.54 10.37
CA ASN A 55 -7.69 -11.10 11.51
C ASN A 55 -6.85 -12.22 12.13
N SER A 56 -6.11 -11.91 13.20
CA SER A 56 -5.20 -12.87 13.84
C SER A 56 -5.91 -14.08 14.47
N ARG A 57 -7.22 -14.00 14.68
CA ARG A 57 -8.05 -15.08 15.25
C ARG A 57 -8.59 -16.06 14.20
N SER A 58 -8.49 -15.75 12.91
CA SER A 58 -8.93 -16.65 11.83
C SER A 58 -7.91 -17.77 11.54
N GLY A 59 -8.39 -18.91 11.03
CA GLY A 59 -7.53 -19.90 10.36
C GLY A 59 -6.51 -20.64 11.21
N GLY A 60 -6.82 -20.96 12.47
CA GLY A 60 -5.91 -21.74 13.32
C GLY A 60 -4.69 -20.96 13.85
N GLN A 61 -4.84 -19.65 14.10
CA GLN A 61 -3.83 -18.77 14.71
C GLN A 61 -2.61 -18.43 13.82
N LEU A 62 -2.65 -18.77 12.52
CA LEU A 62 -1.62 -18.40 11.55
C LEU A 62 -1.49 -16.88 11.35
N GLY A 63 -2.52 -16.10 11.66
CA GLY A 63 -2.51 -14.66 11.46
C GLY A 63 -1.45 -13.91 12.28
N SER A 64 -1.08 -14.44 13.46
CA SER A 64 0.01 -13.87 14.27
C SER A 64 1.38 -13.96 13.58
N GLY A 65 1.66 -15.08 12.89
CA GLY A 65 2.86 -15.24 12.08
C GLY A 65 2.82 -14.33 10.85
N LEU A 66 1.66 -14.23 10.21
CA LEU A 66 1.48 -13.38 9.03
C LEU A 66 1.71 -11.90 9.33
N ILE A 67 1.23 -11.40 10.49
CA ILE A 67 1.51 -10.04 10.95
C ILE A 67 3.02 -9.81 11.03
N LYS A 68 3.77 -10.73 11.65
CA LYS A 68 5.23 -10.61 11.76
C LYS A 68 5.88 -10.54 10.38
N SER A 69 5.54 -11.46 9.48
CA SER A 69 6.09 -11.49 8.13
C SER A 69 5.79 -10.22 7.33
N TYR A 70 4.57 -9.67 7.40
CA TYR A 70 4.27 -8.40 6.73
C TYR A 70 5.02 -7.21 7.34
N ARG A 71 5.21 -7.18 8.67
CA ARG A 71 5.96 -6.11 9.35
C ARG A 71 7.47 -6.18 9.09
N GLU A 72 8.01 -7.32 8.68
CA GLU A 72 9.41 -7.44 8.23
C GLU A 72 9.64 -6.78 6.87
N VAL A 73 8.62 -6.74 6.00
CA VAL A 73 8.72 -6.22 4.63
C VAL A 73 8.06 -4.84 4.44
N LEU A 74 7.07 -4.50 5.26
CA LEU A 74 6.36 -3.22 5.25
C LEU A 74 6.72 -2.39 6.49
N ASN A 75 6.27 -1.14 6.51
CA ASN A 75 6.24 -0.39 7.76
C ASN A 75 5.26 -1.05 8.75
N GLU A 76 5.63 -1.16 10.02
CA GLU A 76 4.75 -1.67 11.07
C GLU A 76 3.40 -0.94 11.12
N ALA A 77 3.41 0.36 10.84
CA ALA A 77 2.20 1.18 10.77
C ALA A 77 1.26 0.83 9.61
N GLN A 78 1.68 -0.01 8.66
CA GLN A 78 0.86 -0.49 7.53
C GLN A 78 0.12 -1.79 7.83
N VAL A 79 0.39 -2.46 8.95
CA VAL A 79 -0.14 -3.79 9.27
C VAL A 79 -1.00 -3.75 10.53
N PHE A 80 -2.31 -3.86 10.32
CA PHE A 80 -3.34 -3.75 11.36
C PHE A 80 -3.90 -5.13 11.72
N ASP A 81 -3.93 -5.43 13.01
CA ASP A 81 -4.66 -6.59 13.53
C ASP A 81 -6.13 -6.20 13.77
N LEU A 82 -7.04 -6.82 13.01
CA LEU A 82 -8.48 -6.59 13.10
C LEU A 82 -9.10 -7.05 14.42
N SER A 83 -8.38 -7.84 15.21
CA SER A 83 -8.79 -8.22 16.56
C SER A 83 -8.45 -7.16 17.63
N GLU A 84 -7.56 -6.22 17.30
CA GLU A 84 -7.15 -5.11 18.17
C GLU A 84 -7.85 -3.81 17.77
N GLU A 85 -7.90 -3.52 16.46
CA GLU A 85 -8.50 -2.29 15.95
C GLU A 85 -9.42 -2.58 14.76
N SER A 86 -10.61 -1.98 14.78
CA SER A 86 -11.60 -2.17 13.72
C SER A 86 -11.23 -1.39 12.45
N PRO A 87 -11.55 -1.92 11.25
CA PRO A 87 -11.12 -1.34 9.99
C PRO A 87 -11.73 0.04 9.74
N ASP A 88 -12.92 0.32 10.29
CA ASP A 88 -13.57 1.64 10.22
C ASP A 88 -12.72 2.72 10.89
N LYS A 89 -12.21 2.47 12.10
CA LYS A 89 -11.37 3.42 12.84
C LYS A 89 -10.08 3.70 12.09
N VAL A 90 -9.43 2.64 11.59
CA VAL A 90 -8.18 2.74 10.84
C VAL A 90 -8.38 3.57 9.56
N LEU A 91 -9.38 3.21 8.74
CA LEU A 91 -9.60 3.86 7.46
C LEU A 91 -10.08 5.31 7.63
N HIS A 92 -10.96 5.59 8.59
CA HIS A 92 -11.37 6.97 8.88
C HIS A 92 -10.19 7.85 9.29
N ARG A 93 -9.32 7.35 10.18
CA ARG A 93 -8.10 8.07 10.59
C ARG A 93 -7.16 8.29 9.40
N LEU A 94 -6.96 7.27 8.57
CA LEU A 94 -6.07 7.34 7.40
C LEU A 94 -6.57 8.36 6.38
N TYR A 95 -7.84 8.29 5.97
CA TYR A 95 -8.41 9.21 4.99
C TYR A 95 -8.58 10.64 5.52
N ALA A 96 -8.89 10.81 6.80
CA ALA A 96 -8.87 12.14 7.43
C ALA A 96 -7.45 12.75 7.40
N ASN A 97 -6.41 11.94 7.64
CA ASN A 97 -5.04 12.40 7.55
C ASN A 97 -4.63 12.74 6.11
N PHE A 98 -5.02 11.92 5.13
CA PHE A 98 -4.81 12.25 3.73
C PHE A 98 -5.46 13.61 3.39
N GLN A 99 -6.72 13.82 3.75
CA GLN A 99 -7.41 15.09 3.49
C GLN A 99 -6.67 16.28 4.11
N ARG A 100 -6.20 16.13 5.37
CA ARG A 100 -5.38 17.15 6.05
C ARG A 100 -4.08 17.44 5.31
N LEU A 101 -3.35 16.40 4.88
CA LEU A 101 -2.08 16.53 4.17
C LEU A 101 -2.27 17.16 2.79
N LYS A 102 -3.31 16.77 2.06
CA LYS A 102 -3.70 17.37 0.78
C LYS A 102 -3.97 18.87 0.90
N SER A 103 -4.74 19.28 1.91
CA SER A 103 -5.02 20.70 2.16
C SER A 103 -3.76 21.50 2.50
N ASN A 104 -2.73 20.84 3.02
CA ASN A 104 -1.43 21.45 3.32
C ASN A 104 -0.45 21.41 2.13
N GLY A 105 -0.88 20.96 0.95
CA GLY A 105 -0.06 20.91 -0.26
C GLY A 105 0.90 19.72 -0.35
N ASP A 106 0.70 18.66 0.44
CA ASP A 106 1.53 17.47 0.38
C ASP A 106 1.22 16.63 -0.87
N LEU A 107 2.08 16.76 -1.88
CA LEU A 107 1.95 16.04 -3.15
C LEU A 107 2.14 14.53 -3.01
N LEU A 108 2.98 14.09 -2.05
CA LEU A 108 3.25 12.68 -1.81
C LEU A 108 2.00 11.99 -1.25
N ALA A 109 1.30 12.63 -0.33
CA ALA A 109 0.02 12.15 0.21
C ALA A 109 -1.04 12.02 -0.90
N ILE A 110 -1.11 12.98 -1.83
CA ILE A 110 -2.04 12.92 -2.99
C ILE A 110 -1.73 11.70 -3.87
N GLN A 111 -0.46 11.45 -4.16
CA GLN A 111 -0.04 10.34 -5.00
C GLN A 111 -0.31 9.00 -4.34
N ILE A 112 0.05 8.86 -3.06
CA ILE A 112 -0.14 7.63 -2.29
C ILE A 112 -1.63 7.28 -2.16
N GLU A 113 -2.51 8.24 -1.87
CA GLU A 113 -3.94 7.95 -1.78
C GLU A 113 -4.51 7.42 -3.11
N LYS A 114 -4.03 7.95 -4.24
CA LYS A 114 -4.50 7.53 -5.58
C LYS A 114 -4.04 6.13 -5.97
N SER A 115 -2.88 5.67 -5.49
CA SER A 115 -2.32 4.34 -5.80
C SER A 115 -2.44 3.34 -4.66
N LEU A 116 -3.13 3.69 -3.57
CA LEU A 116 -3.30 2.86 -2.39
C LEU A 116 -4.03 1.55 -2.71
N ARG A 117 -3.52 0.46 -2.13
CA ARG A 117 -4.11 -0.87 -2.20
C ARG A 117 -4.33 -1.41 -0.80
N LEU A 118 -5.42 -2.11 -0.60
CA LEU A 118 -5.72 -2.77 0.67
C LEU A 118 -5.56 -4.29 0.51
N ILE A 119 -5.02 -4.93 1.53
CA ILE A 119 -4.99 -6.39 1.65
C ILE A 119 -5.78 -6.77 2.89
N VAL A 120 -6.63 -7.78 2.80
CA VAL A 120 -7.33 -8.36 3.95
C VAL A 120 -7.03 -9.84 4.06
N ALA A 121 -6.45 -10.24 5.19
CA ALA A 121 -6.19 -11.63 5.52
C ALA A 121 -7.21 -12.14 6.54
N GLY A 122 -7.99 -13.15 6.17
CA GLY A 122 -9.09 -13.68 6.98
C GLY A 122 -9.97 -14.66 6.21
N GLY A 123 -11.15 -14.95 6.75
CA GLY A 123 -12.22 -15.65 6.02
C GLY A 123 -13.16 -14.67 5.30
N ASP A 124 -14.18 -15.20 4.62
CA ASP A 124 -15.15 -14.39 3.85
C ASP A 124 -15.80 -13.29 4.70
N GLY A 125 -16.20 -13.61 5.94
CA GLY A 125 -16.78 -12.62 6.85
C GLY A 125 -15.84 -11.44 7.17
N THR A 126 -14.53 -11.68 7.26
CA THR A 126 -13.54 -10.63 7.46
C THR A 126 -13.37 -9.77 6.21
N ALA A 127 -13.32 -10.39 5.03
CA ALA A 127 -13.24 -9.67 3.77
C ALA A 127 -14.49 -8.82 3.52
N SER A 128 -15.69 -9.40 3.71
CA SER A 128 -16.96 -8.68 3.59
C SER A 128 -17.06 -7.53 4.58
N TRP A 129 -16.54 -7.68 5.80
CA TRP A 129 -16.52 -6.59 6.78
C TRP A 129 -15.67 -5.41 6.31
N LEU A 130 -14.44 -5.64 5.85
CA LEU A 130 -13.59 -4.56 5.32
C LEU A 130 -14.22 -3.90 4.08
N LEU A 131 -14.75 -4.70 3.15
CA LEU A 131 -15.39 -4.18 1.93
C LEU A 131 -16.63 -3.34 2.25
N GLY A 132 -17.42 -3.72 3.26
CA GLY A 132 -18.54 -2.93 3.75
C GLY A 132 -18.08 -1.56 4.25
N VAL A 133 -17.06 -1.54 5.11
CA VAL A 133 -16.48 -0.27 5.60
C VAL A 133 -15.94 0.60 4.47
N VAL A 134 -15.22 0.03 3.50
CA VAL A 134 -14.71 0.79 2.33
C VAL A 134 -15.87 1.39 1.53
N SER A 135 -16.97 0.66 1.39
CA SER A 135 -18.18 1.12 0.71
C SER A 135 -18.85 2.28 1.46
N ASP A 136 -18.90 2.21 2.80
CA ASP A 136 -19.51 3.23 3.66
C ASP A 136 -18.74 4.55 3.67
N LEU A 137 -17.43 4.52 3.40
CA LEU A 137 -16.59 5.73 3.28
C LEU A 137 -16.95 6.59 2.07
N LYS A 138 -17.70 6.06 1.09
CA LYS A 138 -18.17 6.78 -0.12
C LYS A 138 -17.03 7.53 -0.83
N LEU A 139 -15.87 6.89 -0.94
CA LEU A 139 -14.69 7.43 -1.60
C LEU A 139 -14.96 7.63 -3.10
N THR A 140 -14.50 8.74 -3.67
CA THR A 140 -14.60 8.99 -5.12
C THR A 140 -13.92 7.89 -5.94
N HIS A 141 -12.81 7.36 -5.42
CA HIS A 141 -12.12 6.21 -5.97
C HIS A 141 -11.86 5.22 -4.83
N SER A 142 -12.56 4.09 -4.85
CA SER A 142 -12.33 3.03 -3.87
C SER A 142 -11.00 2.33 -4.18
N PRO A 143 -10.12 2.12 -3.19
CA PRO A 143 -8.86 1.43 -3.42
C PRO A 143 -9.12 -0.04 -3.79
N PRO A 144 -8.31 -0.65 -4.65
CA PRO A 144 -8.36 -2.09 -4.88
C PRO A 144 -8.15 -2.87 -3.58
N VAL A 145 -8.92 -3.94 -3.38
CA VAL A 145 -8.83 -4.81 -2.20
C VAL A 145 -8.47 -6.23 -2.66
N ALA A 146 -7.38 -6.77 -2.12
CA ALA A 146 -6.99 -8.17 -2.31
C ALA A 146 -7.30 -8.99 -1.05
N THR A 147 -7.82 -10.19 -1.22
CA THR A 147 -8.13 -11.11 -0.11
C THR A 147 -7.05 -12.19 0.01
N VAL A 148 -6.67 -12.51 1.25
CA VAL A 148 -5.73 -13.57 1.60
C VAL A 148 -6.46 -14.55 2.53
N PRO A 149 -6.79 -15.77 2.07
CA PRO A 149 -7.54 -16.73 2.88
C PRO A 149 -6.71 -17.21 4.07
N LEU A 150 -7.24 -17.06 5.29
CA LEU A 150 -6.68 -17.66 6.50
C LEU A 150 -7.54 -18.86 6.93
N GLY A 151 -7.25 -20.05 6.40
CA GLY A 151 -7.98 -21.28 6.73
C GLY A 151 -7.38 -22.56 6.12
N THR A 152 -7.78 -23.72 6.65
CA THR A 152 -7.32 -25.08 6.26
C THR A 152 -7.83 -25.54 4.89
N GLY A 153 -8.69 -24.76 4.24
CA GLY A 153 -9.24 -25.02 2.91
C GLY A 153 -8.62 -24.11 1.86
N ASN A 154 -7.31 -24.25 1.65
CA ASN A 154 -6.59 -23.48 0.62
C ASN A 154 -6.87 -24.09 -0.77
N ASN A 155 -8.08 -23.89 -1.30
CA ASN A 155 -8.44 -24.24 -2.68
C ASN A 155 -8.36 -23.03 -3.64
N LEU A 156 -8.02 -21.84 -3.15
CA LEU A 156 -7.88 -20.66 -4.00
C LEU A 156 -6.74 -20.73 -5.04
N PRO A 157 -5.63 -21.50 -4.87
CA PRO A 157 -4.69 -21.71 -5.97
C PRO A 157 -5.30 -22.51 -7.13
N PHE A 158 -6.32 -23.35 -6.87
CA PHE A 158 -6.98 -24.16 -7.91
C PHE A 158 -8.07 -23.40 -8.68
N SER A 159 -8.54 -22.27 -8.17
CA SER A 159 -9.63 -21.50 -8.81
C SER A 159 -9.15 -20.32 -9.65
N PHE A 160 -7.86 -19.94 -9.60
CA PHE A 160 -7.32 -18.83 -10.40
C PHE A 160 -6.18 -19.19 -11.36
N GLY A 161 -5.81 -20.48 -11.48
CA GLY A 161 -4.99 -20.98 -12.58
C GLY A 161 -3.66 -20.24 -12.79
N TRP A 162 -2.87 -20.05 -11.73
CA TRP A 162 -1.49 -19.60 -11.80
C TRP A 162 -0.54 -20.77 -11.56
#